data_AF-A0A520ID02-F1
#
_entry.id   AF-A0A520ID02-F1
#
_cell.length_a   1.000
_cell.length_b   1.000
_cell.length_c   1.000
_cell.angle_alpha   90.00
_cell.angle_beta   90.00
_cell.angle_gamma   90.00
#
_symmetry.space_group_name_H-M   'P 1'
#
loop_
_entity.id
_entity.type
_entity.pdbx_description
1 polymer ?
#
loop_
_entity_poly.entity_id
_entity_poly.type
_entity_poly.pdbx_seq_one_letter_code
_entity_poly.pdbx_strand_id
1 'polypeptide(L)'
;MLSRADLSQEHAELARLAATLGAQARSDRPDVAGVAGVRWQLTRKLLLHLAKEDKLLYPKLKNGSDPVAARLAERFSDDMGGLAATYN
;
A
#
# COMPACT_ATOMS: atom_id res chain seq x y z
N MET A 1 -18.21 -0.58 -1.22
CA MET A 1 -17.71 -1.49 -2.28
C MET A 1 -16.34 -0.96 -2.69
N LEU A 2 -15.28 -1.78 -2.72
CA LEU A 2 -13.93 -1.31 -3.07
C LEU A 2 -13.93 -0.74 -4.50
N SER A 3 -13.62 0.54 -4.66
CA SER A 3 -13.57 1.19 -5.98
C SER A 3 -12.14 1.53 -6.40
N ARG A 4 -11.94 1.73 -7.72
CA ARG A 4 -10.67 2.23 -8.26
C ARG A 4 -10.29 3.59 -7.66
N ALA A 5 -11.28 4.45 -7.41
CA ALA A 5 -11.05 5.78 -6.85
C ALA A 5 -10.51 5.70 -5.42
N ASP A 6 -11.08 4.81 -4.59
CA ASP A 6 -10.62 4.59 -3.22
C ASP A 6 -9.15 4.12 -3.20
N LEU A 7 -8.82 3.10 -4.00
CA LEU A 7 -7.45 2.58 -4.10
C LEU A 7 -6.48 3.65 -4.60
N SER A 8 -6.89 4.44 -5.59
CA SER A 8 -6.04 5.53 -6.12
C SER A 8 -5.79 6.61 -5.06
N GLN A 9 -6.79 6.93 -4.25
CA GLN A 9 -6.67 7.89 -3.16
C GLN A 9 -5.74 7.34 -2.06
N GLU A 10 -5.86 6.06 -1.72
CA GLU A 10 -4.96 5.39 -0.78
C GLU A 10 -3.51 5.44 -1.26
N HIS A 11 -3.23 5.15 -2.54
CA HIS A 11 -1.89 5.31 -3.12
C HIS A 11 -1.36 6.74 -3.00
N ALA A 12 -2.18 7.74 -3.32
CA ALA A 12 -1.80 9.14 -3.22
C ALA A 12 -1.46 9.53 -1.77
N GLU A 13 -2.18 8.98 -0.79
CA GLU A 13 -1.88 9.18 0.62
C GLU A 13 -0.57 8.50 1.04
N LEU A 14 -0.35 7.24 0.64
CA LEU A 14 0.89 6.51 0.91
C LEU A 14 2.11 7.24 0.32
N ALA A 15 2.01 7.71 -0.92
CA ALA A 15 3.07 8.47 -1.58
C ALA A 15 3.39 9.77 -0.83
N ARG A 16 2.36 10.50 -0.37
CA ARG A 16 2.55 11.71 0.45
C ARG A 16 3.24 11.40 1.77
N LEU A 17 2.83 10.36 2.48
CA LEU A 17 3.44 9.96 3.75
C LEU A 17 4.90 9.52 3.56
N ALA A 18 5.19 8.75 2.51
CA ALA A 18 6.56 8.35 2.18
C ALA A 18 7.45 9.56 1.84
N ALA A 19 6.94 10.52 1.07
CA ALA A 19 7.64 11.76 0.76
C ALA A 19 7.93 12.59 2.02
N THR A 20 6.93 12.75 2.90
CA THR A 20 7.09 13.44 4.20
C THR A 20 8.12 12.76 5.08
N LEU A 21 8.04 11.42 5.22
CA LEU A 21 9.00 10.65 6.00
C LEU A 21 10.42 10.83 5.46
N GLY A 22 10.60 10.74 4.13
CA GLY A 22 11.88 10.94 3.50
C GLY A 22 12.45 12.35 3.69
N ALA A 23 11.59 13.38 3.62
CA ALA A 23 12.01 14.76 3.84
C ALA A 23 12.43 14.99 5.30
N GLN A 24 11.66 14.51 6.27
CA GLN A 24 11.98 14.65 7.69
C GLN A 24 13.25 13.88 8.07
N ALA A 25 13.41 12.66 7.57
CA ALA A 25 14.57 11.83 7.86
C ALA A 25 15.88 12.39 7.28
N ARG A 26 15.81 13.24 6.25
CA ARG A 26 16.96 13.92 5.63
C ARG A 26 17.22 15.34 6.17
N SER A 27 16.41 15.82 7.12
CA SER A 27 16.65 17.12 7.76
C SER A 27 17.98 17.10 8.53
N ASP A 28 18.72 18.21 8.51
CA ASP A 28 19.96 18.38 9.31
C ASP A 28 19.71 18.19 10.82
N ARG A 29 18.49 18.47 11.26
CA ARG A 29 18.00 18.23 12.62
C ARG A 29 16.65 17.52 12.55
N PRO A 30 16.62 16.18 12.44
CA PRO A 30 15.38 15.45 12.33
C PRO A 30 14.63 15.47 13.67
N ASP A 31 13.34 15.82 13.63
CA ASP A 31 12.44 15.60 14.76
C ASP A 31 12.15 14.10 14.88
N VAL A 32 12.81 13.45 15.83
CA VAL A 32 12.72 11.99 16.05
C VAL A 32 11.27 11.56 16.33
N ALA A 33 10.52 12.35 17.10
CA ALA A 33 9.14 12.03 17.44
C ALA A 33 8.23 12.18 16.21
N GLY A 34 8.42 13.26 15.44
CA GLY A 34 7.73 13.47 14.17
C GLY A 34 7.99 12.36 13.15
N VAL A 35 9.26 11.97 12.96
CA VAL A 35 9.68 10.87 12.08
C VAL A 35 9.02 9.56 12.51
N ALA A 36 9.03 9.25 13.81
CA ALA A 36 8.39 8.04 14.33
C ALA A 36 6.87 8.05 14.08
N GLY A 37 6.22 9.20 14.25
CA GLY A 37 4.80 9.38 13.98
C GLY A 37 4.43 9.15 12.52
N VAL A 38 5.15 9.78 11.59
CA VAL A 38 4.91 9.59 10.13
C VAL A 38 5.20 8.16 9.70
N ARG A 39 6.29 7.56 10.21
CA ARG A 39 6.60 6.14 9.97
C ARG A 39 5.46 5.23 10.40
N TRP A 40 4.94 5.41 11.61
CA TRP A 40 3.84 4.60 12.13
C TRP A 40 2.58 4.74 11.27
N GLN A 41 2.22 5.98 10.90
CA GLN A 41 1.06 6.23 10.04
C GLN A 41 1.20 5.59 8.66
N LEU A 42 2.38 5.73 8.03
CA LEU A 42 2.70 5.11 6.75
C LEU A 42 2.57 3.58 6.84
N THR A 43 3.24 2.94 7.80
CA THR A 43 3.19 1.48 7.99
C THR A 43 1.76 1.00 8.16
N ARG A 44 0.98 1.61 9.05
CA ARG A 44 -0.40 1.18 9.30
C ARG A 44 -1.27 1.28 8.05
N LYS A 45 -1.15 2.37 7.29
CA LYS A 45 -1.92 2.55 6.05
C LYS A 45 -1.46 1.59 4.95
N LEU A 46 -0.15 1.37 4.83
CA LEU A 46 0.41 0.45 3.84
C LEU A 46 -0.08 -0.97 4.08
N LEU A 47 0.01 -1.47 5.32
CA LEU A 47 -0.43 -2.82 5.66
C LEU A 47 -1.95 -3.00 5.44
N LEU A 48 -2.75 -2.00 5.79
CA LEU A 48 -4.20 -2.03 5.52
C LEU A 48 -4.52 -2.04 4.02
N HIS A 49 -3.76 -1.29 3.22
CA HIS A 49 -3.92 -1.24 1.79
C HIS A 49 -3.56 -2.58 1.15
N LEU A 50 -2.37 -3.12 1.45
CA LEU A 50 -1.92 -4.43 0.98
C LEU A 50 -2.90 -5.54 1.37
N ALA A 51 -3.42 -5.53 2.60
CA ALA A 51 -4.42 -6.50 3.04
C ALA A 51 -5.73 -6.44 2.24
N LYS A 52 -6.13 -5.26 1.74
CA LYS A 52 -7.29 -5.14 0.85
C LYS A 52 -6.98 -5.71 -0.53
N GLU A 53 -5.78 -5.49 -1.04
CA GLU A 53 -5.37 -6.05 -2.32
C GLU A 53 -5.43 -7.59 -2.29
N ASP A 54 -4.80 -8.19 -1.26
CA ASP A 54 -4.78 -9.63 -1.02
C ASP A 54 -6.17 -10.24 -0.90
N LYS A 55 -7.04 -9.62 -0.08
CA LYS A 55 -8.33 -10.23 0.28
C LYS A 55 -9.45 -9.91 -0.72
N LEU A 56 -9.34 -8.80 -1.45
CA LEU A 56 -10.45 -8.27 -2.25
C LEU A 56 -10.06 -8.04 -3.72
N LEU A 57 -8.98 -7.31 -3.99
CA LEU A 57 -8.65 -6.89 -5.36
C LEU A 57 -8.14 -8.04 -6.21
N TYR A 58 -7.07 -8.72 -5.77
CA TYR A 58 -6.48 -9.80 -6.53
C TYR A 58 -7.49 -10.95 -6.78
N PRO A 59 -8.26 -11.43 -5.79
CA PRO A 59 -9.26 -12.46 -6.04
C PRO A 59 -10.33 -12.01 -7.05
N LYS A 60 -10.77 -10.75 -6.99
CA LYS A 60 -11.77 -10.22 -7.93
C LYS A 60 -11.23 -10.16 -9.36
N LEU A 61 -9.99 -9.73 -9.55
CA LEU A 61 -9.38 -9.64 -10.87
C LEU A 61 -9.03 -11.01 -11.46
N LYS A 62 -8.48 -11.92 -10.64
CA LYS A 62 -8.15 -13.31 -11.04
C LYS A 62 -9.39 -14.09 -11.50
N ASN A 63 -10.53 -13.90 -10.82
CA ASN A 63 -11.80 -14.55 -11.16
C ASN A 63 -12.65 -13.77 -12.19
N GLY A 64 -12.13 -12.66 -12.73
CA GLY A 64 -12.82 -11.83 -13.72
C GLY A 64 -12.79 -12.43 -15.13
N SER A 65 -13.56 -11.83 -16.04
CA SER A 65 -13.61 -12.24 -17.45
C SER A 65 -12.50 -11.67 -18.33
N ASP A 66 -11.73 -10.68 -17.83
CA ASP A 66 -10.60 -10.09 -18.57
C ASP A 66 -9.32 -10.88 -18.29
N PRO A 67 -8.81 -11.66 -19.26
CA PRO A 67 -7.62 -12.49 -19.06
C PRO A 67 -6.34 -11.66 -18.90
N VAL A 68 -6.29 -10.42 -19.38
CA VAL A 68 -5.14 -9.53 -19.17
C VAL A 68 -5.11 -9.07 -17.72
N ALA A 69 -6.26 -8.63 -17.20
CA ALA A 69 -6.38 -8.23 -15.81
C ALA A 69 -6.09 -9.38 -14.83
N ALA A 70 -6.56 -10.59 -15.14
CA ALA A 70 -6.30 -11.78 -14.32
C ALA A 70 -4.79 -12.09 -14.23
N ARG A 71 -4.09 -12.14 -15.38
CA ARG A 71 -2.63 -12.36 -15.41
C ARG A 71 -1.85 -11.27 -14.69
N LEU A 72 -2.29 -10.01 -14.80
CA LEU A 72 -1.65 -8.91 -14.11
C LEU A 72 -1.81 -9.05 -12.59
N ALA A 73 -3.02 -9.36 -12.13
CA ALA A 73 -3.29 -9.60 -10.71
C ALA A 73 -2.54 -10.81 -10.15
N GLU A 74 -2.29 -11.83 -10.96
CA GLU A 74 -1.43 -12.96 -10.59
C GLU A 74 0.01 -12.52 -10.38
N ARG A 75 0.62 -11.85 -11.36
CA ARG A 75 2.00 -11.36 -11.23
C ARG A 75 2.19 -10.45 -10.01
N PHE A 76 1.29 -9.49 -9.81
CA PHE A 76 1.38 -8.58 -8.65
C PHE A 76 1.13 -9.31 -7.32
N SER A 77 0.23 -10.28 -7.28
CA SER A 77 -0.01 -11.11 -6.11
C SER A 77 1.18 -12.02 -5.78
N ASP A 78 1.95 -12.45 -6.78
CA ASP A 78 3.16 -13.27 -6.54
C ASP A 78 4.29 -12.41 -5.96
N ASP A 79 4.43 -11.17 -6.44
CA ASP A 79 5.47 -10.24 -5.99
C ASP A 79 5.15 -9.62 -4.61
N MET A 80 3.89 -9.22 -4.40
CA MET A 80 3.47 -8.38 -3.27
C MET A 80 2.54 -9.09 -2.28
N GLY A 81 1.99 -10.23 -2.67
CA GLY A 81 0.97 -10.90 -1.87
C GLY A 81 1.51 -11.40 -0.54
N GLY A 82 0.69 -11.26 0.50
CA GLY A 82 1.07 -11.73 1.84
C GLY A 82 2.03 -10.83 2.60
N LEU A 83 2.61 -9.79 1.97
CA LEU A 83 3.46 -8.81 2.66
C LEU A 83 2.75 -8.18 3.86
N ALA A 84 1.43 -7.91 3.72
CA ALA A 84 0.63 -7.42 4.84
C ALA A 84 0.66 -8.37 6.04
N ALA A 85 0.56 -9.69 5.81
CA ALA A 85 0.58 -10.68 6.88
C ALA A 85 1.99 -10.88 7.45
N THR A 86 3.04 -10.77 6.62
CA THR A 86 4.44 -10.94 7.04
C THR A 86 4.93 -9.81 7.96
N TYR A 87 4.45 -8.58 7.75
CA TYR A 87 4.97 -7.37 8.42
C TYR A 87 3.96 -6.69 9.36
N ASN A 88 2.85 -7.36 9.69
CA ASN A 88 1.83 -6.86 10.65
C ASN A 88 2.22 -7.06 12.11
#